data_AF-A0A815ZEA2-F1
#
_entry.id   AF-A0A815ZEA2-F1
#
_cell.length_a   1.000
_cell.length_b   1.000
_cell.length_c   1.000
_cell.angle_alpha   90.00
_cell.angle_beta   90.00
_cell.angle_gamma   90.00
#
_symmetry.space_group_name_H-M   'P 1'
#
loop_
_entity.id
_entity.type
_entity.pdbx_description
1 polymer ?
#
loop_
_entity_poly.entity_id
_entity_poly.type
_entity_poly.pdbx_seq_one_letter_code
_entity_poly.pdbx_strand_id
1 'polypeptide(L)'
;MHKERIVSESVRSAVDVNQEASAAKMIGDSHHHLPLVTLGDNVRVPVPLMDRSRADPSNVMYMCIKEINGMYKIDCRGRTINRLYARNQFEKCDSKIFKIVDINLEERSLRIIVENESALGGQKVLKSNCKKGCLA
;
A
#
# COMPACT_ATOMS: atom_id res chain seq x y z
N MET A 1 42.72 -17.60 -16.90
CA MET A 1 41.97 -16.56 -17.66
C MET A 1 40.68 -17.09 -18.29
N HIS A 2 40.69 -17.90 -19.37
CA HIS A 2 39.44 -18.30 -20.06
C HIS A 2 38.59 -19.32 -19.26
N LYS A 3 39.25 -20.31 -18.63
CA LYS A 3 38.59 -21.36 -17.85
C LYS A 3 37.94 -20.84 -16.56
N GLU A 4 38.59 -19.88 -15.89
CA GLU A 4 38.06 -19.22 -14.68
C GLU A 4 36.82 -18.38 -14.97
N ARG A 5 36.75 -17.75 -16.15
CA ARG A 5 35.61 -16.94 -16.55
C ARG A 5 34.37 -17.81 -16.79
N ILE A 6 34.51 -18.96 -17.45
CA ILE A 6 33.42 -19.92 -17.66
C ILE A 6 32.89 -20.47 -16.33
N VAL A 7 33.79 -20.79 -15.39
CA VAL A 7 33.40 -21.22 -14.04
C VAL A 7 32.64 -20.11 -13.31
N SER A 8 33.12 -18.86 -13.39
CA SER A 8 32.46 -17.71 -12.74
C SER A 8 31.04 -17.45 -13.26
N GLU A 9 30.80 -17.69 -14.55
CA GLU A 9 29.51 -17.47 -15.21
C GLU A 9 28.52 -18.60 -14.91
N SER A 10 29.00 -19.84 -14.86
CA SER A 10 28.22 -21.00 -14.40
C SER A 10 27.82 -20.88 -12.94
N VAL A 11 28.71 -20.40 -12.07
CA VAL A 11 28.39 -20.15 -10.65
C VAL A 11 27.33 -19.05 -10.51
N ARG A 12 27.42 -17.95 -11.28
CA ARG A 12 26.40 -16.89 -11.28
C ARG A 12 25.03 -17.41 -11.71
N SER A 13 24.97 -18.15 -12.80
CA SER A 13 23.71 -18.77 -13.26
C SER A 13 23.09 -19.70 -12.22
N ALA A 14 23.90 -20.50 -11.52
CA ALA A 14 23.39 -21.35 -10.44
C ALA A 14 22.89 -20.54 -9.23
N VAL A 15 23.54 -19.42 -8.91
CA VAL A 15 23.08 -18.50 -7.86
C VAL A 15 21.75 -17.86 -8.25
N ASP A 16 21.60 -17.42 -9.49
CA ASP A 16 20.36 -16.80 -9.99
C ASP A 16 19.17 -17.76 -9.86
N VAL A 17 19.32 -19.01 -10.30
CA VAL A 17 18.28 -20.05 -10.18
C VAL A 17 17.90 -20.31 -8.71
N ASN A 18 18.88 -20.34 -7.81
CA ASN A 18 18.61 -20.54 -6.38
C ASN A 18 17.91 -19.33 -5.75
N GLN A 19 18.24 -18.11 -6.19
CA GLN A 19 17.56 -16.89 -5.77
C GLN A 19 16.10 -16.87 -6.26
N GLU A 20 15.85 -17.25 -7.51
CA GLU A 20 14.50 -17.36 -8.06
C GLU A 20 13.65 -18.39 -7.30
N ALA A 21 14.20 -19.58 -7.04
CA ALA A 21 13.51 -20.61 -6.26
C ALA A 21 13.19 -20.14 -4.83
N SER A 22 14.13 -19.42 -4.19
CA SER A 22 13.94 -18.85 -2.87
C SER A 22 12.86 -17.76 -2.87
N ALA A 23 12.85 -16.87 -3.88
CA ALA A 23 11.84 -15.85 -4.04
C ALA A 23 10.44 -16.45 -4.26
N ALA A 24 10.33 -17.47 -5.12
CA ALA A 24 9.07 -18.17 -5.35
C ALA A 24 8.51 -18.79 -4.07
N LYS A 25 9.37 -19.40 -3.25
CA LYS A 25 8.99 -19.93 -1.93
C LYS A 25 8.45 -18.84 -1.01
N MET A 26 9.15 -17.70 -0.91
CA MET A 26 8.71 -16.57 -0.08
C MET A 26 7.35 -16.00 -0.52
N ILE A 27 7.11 -15.95 -1.84
CA ILE A 27 5.82 -15.51 -2.39
C ILE A 27 4.72 -16.50 -1.99
N GLY A 28 4.96 -17.81 -2.12
CA GLY A 28 4.02 -18.85 -1.69
C GLY A 28 3.67 -18.77 -0.21
N ASP A 29 4.68 -18.65 0.65
CA ASP A 29 4.49 -18.53 2.10
C ASP A 29 3.70 -17.25 2.47
N SER A 30 4.03 -16.13 1.82
CA SER A 30 3.31 -14.86 1.99
C SER A 30 1.82 -14.97 1.60
N HIS A 31 1.53 -15.61 0.47
CA HIS A 31 0.16 -15.84 0.03
C HIS A 31 -0.62 -16.78 0.96
N HIS A 32 0.06 -17.70 1.64
CA HIS A 32 -0.57 -18.59 2.61
C HIS A 32 -0.99 -17.84 3.87
N HIS A 33 -0.15 -16.93 4.38
CA HIS A 33 -0.43 -16.19 5.60
C HIS A 33 -1.37 -14.99 5.40
N LEU A 34 -1.39 -14.40 4.21
CA LEU A 34 -2.19 -13.22 3.93
C LEU A 34 -3.60 -13.61 3.44
N PRO A 35 -4.65 -12.95 3.95
CA PRO A 35 -6.02 -13.25 3.52
C PRO A 35 -6.19 -12.99 2.02
N LEU A 36 -7.01 -13.82 1.37
CA LEU A 36 -7.40 -13.61 -0.01
C LEU A 36 -8.22 -12.32 -0.15
N VAL A 37 -7.89 -11.53 -1.16
CA VAL A 37 -8.48 -10.23 -1.43
C VAL A 37 -9.15 -10.30 -2.79
N THR A 38 -10.43 -9.95 -2.83
CA THR A 38 -11.24 -9.93 -4.06
C THR A 38 -11.54 -8.50 -4.48
N LEU A 39 -11.88 -8.31 -5.76
CA LEU A 39 -12.30 -6.99 -6.25
C LEU A 39 -13.56 -6.54 -5.50
N GLY A 40 -13.60 -5.28 -5.11
CA GLY A 40 -14.64 -4.70 -4.26
C GLY A 40 -14.44 -4.91 -2.77
N ASP A 41 -13.42 -5.68 -2.33
CA ASP A 41 -13.10 -5.75 -0.91
C ASP A 41 -12.51 -4.42 -0.41
N ASN A 42 -12.86 -4.09 0.82
CA ASN A 42 -12.28 -2.96 1.52
C ASN A 42 -10.93 -3.36 2.11
N VAL A 43 -9.96 -2.46 2.00
CA VAL A 43 -8.60 -2.67 2.51
C VAL A 43 -8.13 -1.44 3.27
N ARG A 44 -7.22 -1.62 4.21
CA ARG A 44 -6.58 -0.57 4.98
C ARG A 44 -5.13 -0.46 4.57
N VAL A 45 -4.73 0.71 4.12
CA VAL A 45 -3.35 0.98 3.70
C VAL A 45 -2.69 1.85 4.76
N PRO A 46 -1.54 1.41 5.32
CA PRO A 46 -0.81 2.20 6.28
C PRO A 46 -0.23 3.44 5.60
N VAL A 47 -0.37 4.57 6.29
CA VAL A 47 0.15 5.87 5.86
C VAL A 47 1.45 6.16 6.62
N PRO A 48 2.55 6.48 5.92
CA PRO A 48 3.80 6.87 6.56
C PRO A 48 3.60 8.05 7.52
N LEU A 49 4.37 8.06 8.61
CA LEU A 49 4.34 9.16 9.59
C LEU A 49 4.57 10.54 8.95
N MET A 50 5.37 10.60 7.88
CA MET A 50 5.67 11.86 7.17
C MET A 50 4.49 12.38 6.36
N ASP A 51 3.53 11.53 6.00
CA ASP A 51 2.40 11.91 5.15
C ASP A 51 1.12 12.19 5.96
N ARG A 52 1.13 11.98 7.29
CA ARG A 52 -0.03 12.17 8.19
C ARG A 52 0.27 13.13 9.34
N SER A 53 -0.72 13.90 9.79
CA SER A 53 -0.60 14.64 11.06
C SER A 53 -0.66 13.68 12.27
N ARG A 54 -0.34 14.23 13.45
CA ARG A 54 -0.49 13.51 14.73
C ARG A 54 -1.94 13.13 15.04
N ALA A 55 -2.91 13.87 14.50
CA ALA A 55 -4.33 13.62 14.72
C ALA A 55 -4.93 12.64 13.68
N ASP A 56 -4.22 12.41 12.57
CA ASP A 56 -4.70 11.54 11.50
C ASP A 56 -4.53 10.06 11.84
N PRO A 57 -5.47 9.21 11.38
CA PRO A 57 -5.37 7.77 11.56
C PRO A 57 -4.10 7.22 10.87
N SER A 58 -3.56 6.14 11.41
CA SER A 58 -2.38 5.48 10.83
C SER A 58 -2.69 4.80 9.49
N ASN A 59 -3.94 4.41 9.28
CA ASN A 59 -4.38 3.67 8.13
C ASN A 59 -5.55 4.41 7.49
N VAL A 60 -5.53 4.51 6.16
CA VAL A 60 -6.67 5.00 5.39
C VAL A 60 -7.34 3.80 4.71
N MET A 61 -8.67 3.85 4.60
CA MET A 61 -9.46 2.77 4.04
C MET A 61 -9.71 3.01 2.55
N TYR A 62 -9.49 1.96 1.76
CA TYR A 62 -9.59 1.94 0.31
C TYR A 62 -10.42 0.73 -0.13
N MET A 63 -10.67 0.63 -1.43
CA MET A 63 -11.31 -0.50 -2.06
C MET A 63 -10.42 -1.04 -3.18
N CYS A 64 -10.32 -2.35 -3.30
CA CYS A 64 -9.62 -2.99 -4.41
C CYS A 64 -10.46 -2.91 -5.70
N ILE A 65 -9.98 -2.19 -6.70
CA ILE A 65 -10.72 -1.98 -7.96
C ILE A 65 -10.23 -2.86 -9.10
N LYS A 66 -8.94 -3.25 -9.10
CA LYS A 66 -8.34 -4.05 -10.17
C LYS A 66 -7.17 -4.86 -9.63
N GLU A 67 -6.95 -6.04 -10.20
CA GLU A 67 -5.75 -6.84 -9.99
C GLU A 67 -4.97 -6.93 -11.32
N ILE A 68 -3.65 -6.76 -11.25
CA ILE A 68 -2.72 -6.83 -12.37
C ILE A 68 -1.50 -7.61 -11.89
N ASN A 69 -1.31 -8.84 -12.40
CA ASN A 69 -0.16 -9.69 -12.09
C ASN A 69 0.10 -9.86 -10.56
N GLY A 70 -0.95 -10.10 -9.77
CA GLY A 70 -0.85 -10.26 -8.31
C GLY A 70 -0.68 -8.95 -7.52
N MET A 71 -0.66 -7.81 -8.21
CA MET A 71 -0.67 -6.47 -7.61
C MET A 71 -2.05 -5.84 -7.74
N TYR A 72 -2.45 -5.05 -6.76
CA TYR A 72 -3.77 -4.47 -6.64
C TYR A 72 -3.75 -2.97 -6.88
N LYS A 73 -4.66 -2.49 -7.73
CA LYS A 73 -5.02 -1.08 -7.83
C LYS A 73 -6.12 -0.80 -6.82
N ILE A 74 -5.96 0.27 -6.07
CA ILE A 74 -6.85 0.64 -4.97
C ILE A 74 -7.39 2.06 -5.16
N ASP A 75 -8.62 2.24 -4.70
CA ASP A 75 -9.38 3.49 -4.85
C ASP A 75 -9.94 3.95 -3.51
N CYS A 76 -10.00 5.26 -3.30
CA CYS A 76 -10.70 5.90 -2.19
C CYS A 76 -11.73 6.90 -2.72
N ARG A 77 -13.02 6.57 -2.64
CA ARG A 77 -14.14 7.47 -2.99
C ARG A 77 -14.00 8.10 -4.38
N GLY A 78 -13.62 7.31 -5.39
CA GLY A 78 -13.42 7.78 -6.76
C GLY A 78 -12.09 8.50 -6.97
N ARG A 79 -11.08 8.20 -6.17
CA ARG A 79 -9.70 8.65 -6.38
C ARG A 79 -8.78 7.46 -6.33
N THR A 80 -8.28 7.10 -7.50
CA THR A 80 -7.43 5.94 -7.66
C THR A 80 -5.98 6.32 -7.32
N ILE A 81 -5.30 5.48 -6.52
CA ILE A 81 -3.89 5.71 -6.22
C ILE A 81 -3.06 5.39 -7.47
N ASN A 82 -2.13 6.26 -7.84
CA ASN A 82 -1.27 6.09 -9.01
C ASN A 82 -0.43 4.79 -8.96
N ARG A 83 0.03 4.34 -7.79
CA ARG A 83 0.81 3.10 -7.61
C ARG A 83 -0.07 1.84 -7.44
N LEU A 84 0.51 0.68 -7.77
CA LEU A 84 -0.02 -0.63 -7.43
C LEU A 84 0.47 -1.08 -6.04
N TYR A 85 -0.27 -2.01 -5.44
CA TYR A 85 0.02 -2.53 -4.11
C TYR A 85 0.11 -4.05 -4.10
N ALA A 86 1.14 -4.60 -3.47
CA ALA A 86 1.20 -6.01 -3.16
C ALA A 86 0.29 -6.33 -1.97
N ARG A 87 -0.15 -7.60 -1.85
CA ARG A 87 -1.06 -8.05 -0.79
C ARG A 87 -0.52 -7.81 0.64
N ASN A 88 0.80 -7.77 0.80
CA ASN A 88 1.46 -7.50 2.10
C ASN A 88 1.56 -6.01 2.45
N GLN A 89 1.20 -5.11 1.54
CA GLN A 89 1.29 -3.66 1.75
C GLN A 89 0.01 -3.05 2.31
N PHE A 90 -1.02 -3.87 2.52
CA PHE A 90 -2.30 -3.46 3.08
C PHE A 90 -2.94 -4.61 3.85
N GLU A 91 -3.94 -4.28 4.65
CA GLU A 91 -4.71 -5.24 5.42
C GLU A 91 -6.13 -5.35 4.86
N LYS A 92 -6.65 -6.55 4.72
CA LYS A 92 -8.06 -6.75 4.37
C LYS A 92 -8.94 -6.25 5.51
N CYS A 93 -10.03 -5.56 5.17
CA CYS A 93 -11.03 -5.13 6.13
C CYS A 93 -12.33 -5.90 5.89
N ASP A 94 -12.83 -6.57 6.92
CA ASP A 94 -14.07 -7.37 6.83
C ASP A 94 -15.32 -6.50 6.69
N SER A 95 -15.23 -5.23 7.09
CA SER A 95 -16.33 -4.27 7.00
C SER A 95 -16.43 -3.66 5.60
N LYS A 96 -17.53 -3.92 4.90
CA LYS A 96 -17.84 -3.35 3.58
C LYS A 96 -18.49 -1.97 3.72
N ILE A 97 -17.68 -0.97 4.07
CA ILE A 97 -18.13 0.42 4.28
C ILE A 97 -18.28 1.16 2.95
N PHE A 98 -17.40 0.86 2.00
CA PHE A 98 -17.40 1.45 0.66
C PHE A 98 -18.12 0.51 -0.29
N LYS A 99 -18.99 1.07 -1.13
CA LYS A 99 -19.61 0.36 -2.26
C LYS A 99 -18.86 0.74 -3.52
N ILE A 100 -18.75 -0.19 -4.46
CA ILE A 100 -18.27 0.10 -5.81
C ILE A 100 -19.26 1.12 -6.41
N VAL A 101 -18.89 2.39 -6.38
CA VAL A 101 -19.63 3.50 -6.99
C VAL A 101 -18.62 4.23 -7.84
N ASP A 102 -18.97 4.41 -9.12
CA ASP A 102 -18.23 5.11 -10.18
C ASP A 102 -16.74 5.32 -9.90
N ILE A 103 -15.94 4.35 -10.37
CA ILE A 103 -14.49 4.43 -10.34
C ILE A 103 -14.08 5.59 -11.25
N ASN A 104 -13.81 6.74 -10.65
CA ASN A 104 -13.22 7.86 -11.36
C ASN A 104 -11.72 7.59 -11.54
N LEU A 105 -11.27 7.66 -12.80
CA LEU A 105 -9.93 7.33 -13.26
C LEU A 105 -8.90 8.42 -12.95
N GLU A 106 -9.27 9.49 -12.24
CA GLU A 106 -8.31 10.49 -11.78
C GLU A 106 -7.31 9.86 -10.80
N GLU A 107 -6.09 9.64 -11.30
CA GLU A 107 -4.99 9.16 -10.49
C GLU A 107 -4.43 10.26 -9.61
N ARG A 108 -4.27 9.96 -8.31
CA ARG A 108 -3.64 10.86 -7.34
C ARG A 108 -2.55 10.12 -6.56
N SER A 109 -1.62 10.90 -6.00
CA SER A 109 -0.63 10.34 -5.08
C SER A 109 -1.28 10.02 -3.73
N LEU A 110 -0.70 9.06 -3.02
CA LEU A 110 -1.16 8.68 -1.67
C LEU A 110 -1.25 9.89 -0.75
N ARG A 111 -0.24 10.78 -0.78
CA ARG A 111 -0.19 12.00 0.04
C ARG A 111 -1.39 12.91 -0.19
N ILE A 112 -1.77 13.15 -1.44
CA ILE A 112 -2.91 14.02 -1.75
C ILE A 112 -4.22 13.40 -1.29
N ILE A 113 -4.37 12.08 -1.40
CA ILE A 113 -5.56 11.39 -0.90
C ILE A 113 -5.63 11.46 0.62
N VAL A 114 -4.51 11.22 1.31
CA VAL A 114 -4.41 11.37 2.77
C VAL A 114 -4.71 12.80 3.20
N GLU A 115 -4.21 13.81 2.49
CA GLU A 115 -4.49 15.21 2.78
C GLU A 115 -6.00 15.52 2.70
N ASN A 116 -6.69 14.97 1.70
CA ASN A 116 -8.14 15.15 1.53
C ASN A 116 -8.98 14.41 2.58
N GLU A 117 -8.50 13.26 3.05
CA GLU A 117 -9.20 12.47 4.09
C GLU A 117 -8.84 12.92 5.52
N SER A 118 -7.81 13.74 5.66
CA SER A 118 -7.38 14.31 6.94
C SER A 118 -8.34 15.40 7.40
N ALA A 119 -8.73 15.34 8.68
CA ALA A 119 -9.55 16.38 9.31
C ALA A 119 -8.85 17.74 9.37
N LEU A 120 -7.51 17.76 9.37
CA LEU A 120 -6.68 18.96 9.46
C LEU A 120 -6.03 19.34 8.13
N GLY A 121 -6.31 18.62 7.04
CA GLY A 121 -5.69 18.86 5.74
C GLY A 121 -4.23 18.42 5.69
N GLY A 122 -3.94 17.22 6.20
CA GLY A 122 -2.66 16.52 6.11
C GLY A 122 -1.71 16.93 7.22
N GLN A 123 -0.46 17.25 6.89
CA GLN A 123 0.61 17.59 7.85
C GLN A 123 0.39 18.90 8.64
N LYS A 124 -0.75 19.55 8.49
CA LYS A 124 -1.01 20.84 9.14
C LYS A 124 -1.30 20.61 10.62
N VAL A 125 -0.66 21.43 11.47
CA VAL A 125 -0.92 21.45 12.91
C VAL A 125 -1.97 22.50 13.20
N LEU A 126 -3.09 22.11 13.82
CA LEU A 126 -4.05 23.08 14.32
C LEU A 126 -3.44 23.80 15.53
N LYS A 127 -2.97 25.04 15.32
CA LYS A 127 -2.67 25.94 16.44
C LYS A 127 -4.00 26.48 16.96
N SER A 128 -4.37 26.11 18.18
CA SER A 128 -5.46 26.78 18.87
C SER A 128 -5.07 28.23 19.12
N ASN A 129 -5.83 29.19 18.60
CA ASN A 129 -5.66 30.62 18.90
C ASN A 129 -6.28 31.01 20.26
N CYS A 130 -6.52 30.04 21.14
CA CYS A 130 -7.13 30.32 22.44
C CYS A 130 -6.11 31.01 23.35
N LYS A 131 -6.43 32.24 23.79
CA LYS A 131 -5.61 33.01 24.75
C LYS A 131 -5.79 32.54 26.20
N LYS A 132 -6.79 31.70 26.47
CA LYS A 132 -7.06 31.12 27.79
C LYS A 132 -6.74 29.64 27.71
N GLY A 133 -5.89 29.14 28.61
CA GLY A 133 -5.54 27.72 28.66
C GLY A 133 -6.81 26.87 28.70
N CYS A 134 -6.97 25.98 27.73
CA CYS A 134 -8.03 24.97 27.80
C CYS A 134 -7.76 24.11 29.04
N LEU A 135 -8.77 23.94 29.91
CA LEU A 135 -8.63 23.00 31.01
C LEU A 135 -8.48 21.58 30.42
N ALA A 136 -7.41 20.92 30.86
CA ALA A 136 -7.18 19.50 30.65
C ALA A 136 -8.19 18.67 31.46
#